data_AF-A0A9W9CI41-F1
#
_entry.id   AF-A0A9W9CI41-F1
#
_cell.length_a   1.000
_cell.length_b   1.000
_cell.length_c   1.000
_cell.angle_alpha   90.00
_cell.angle_beta   90.00
_cell.angle_gamma   90.00
#
_symmetry.space_group_name_H-M   'P 1'
#
loop_
_entity.id
_entity.type
_entity.pdbx_description
1 polymer ?
#
loop_
_entity_poly.entity_id
_entity_poly.type
_entity_poly.pdbx_seq_one_letter_code
_entity_poly.pdbx_strand_id
1 'polypeptide(L)'
;MKDDMSTVWDSFEHDLQAHLDQLKQLVLEAFTKVLTIALATAGDANAPTASTDNTTQRSAMRILAATLLHRADIVLHGLEKAQDTFFSSSLSSLHTDIFSSVRTAFIGKLMETTYHAANMEYGAGSDRRRKDLITGRISSRSLFNSHRQDSKERFRQLAAELQVKVRQVVYQQVELLEADLQTLRDENAVLDSERDPEFRRRVELEIGLVNGEVERLGRVVGRVV
;
A
#
# COMPACT_ATOMS: atom_id res chain seq x y z
N MET A 1 24.12 -8.01 17.00
CA MET A 1 22.76 -7.43 17.22
C MET A 1 22.41 -6.36 16.20
N LYS A 2 23.13 -5.23 16.09
CA LYS A 2 22.85 -4.24 15.03
C LYS A 2 23.05 -4.82 13.64
N ASP A 3 24.18 -5.51 13.41
CA ASP A 3 24.52 -6.11 12.11
C ASP A 3 23.59 -7.29 11.75
N ASP A 4 23.21 -8.12 12.74
CA ASP A 4 22.26 -9.23 12.50
C ASP A 4 20.85 -8.73 12.19
N MET A 5 20.42 -7.65 12.86
CA MET A 5 19.08 -7.11 12.65
C MET A 5 18.97 -6.20 11.43
N SER A 6 20.06 -5.58 10.97
CA SER A 6 20.07 -4.85 9.70
C SER A 6 19.84 -5.79 8.53
N THR A 7 20.47 -6.97 8.49
CA THR A 7 20.22 -7.95 7.41
C THR A 7 18.77 -8.43 7.37
N VAL A 8 18.16 -8.66 8.54
CA VAL A 8 16.73 -9.02 8.63
C VAL A 8 15.84 -7.86 8.17
N TRP A 9 16.22 -6.63 8.51
CA TRP A 9 15.51 -5.43 8.08
C TRP A 9 15.59 -5.23 6.56
N ASP A 10 16.78 -5.38 5.97
CA ASP A 10 17.01 -5.23 4.53
C ASP A 10 16.22 -6.29 3.74
N SER A 11 16.22 -7.54 4.22
CA SER A 11 15.40 -8.62 3.62
C SER A 11 13.91 -8.30 3.70
N PHE A 12 13.45 -7.79 4.83
CA PHE A 12 12.06 -7.39 5.01
C PHE A 12 11.68 -6.22 4.08
N GLU A 13 12.53 -5.21 3.98
CA GLU A 13 12.34 -4.05 3.10
C GLU A 13 12.22 -4.50 1.64
N HIS A 14 13.11 -5.40 1.23
CA HIS A 14 13.11 -6.01 -0.09
C HIS A 14 11.81 -6.80 -0.38
N ASP A 15 11.39 -7.68 0.55
CA ASP A 15 10.17 -8.47 0.39
C ASP A 15 8.93 -7.58 0.28
N LEU A 16 8.84 -6.53 1.09
CA LEU A 16 7.72 -5.59 1.03
C LEU A 16 7.72 -4.81 -0.29
N GLN A 17 8.88 -4.37 -0.76
CA GLN A 17 9.02 -3.69 -2.04
C GLN A 17 8.58 -4.58 -3.20
N ALA A 18 9.01 -5.85 -3.22
CA ALA A 18 8.61 -6.82 -4.24
C ALA A 18 7.07 -7.03 -4.28
N HIS A 19 6.41 -7.07 -3.12
CA HIS A 19 4.94 -7.19 -3.07
C HIS A 19 4.22 -5.95 -3.59
N LEU A 20 4.73 -4.74 -3.29
CA LEU A 20 4.16 -3.49 -3.79
C LEU A 20 4.36 -3.36 -5.30
N ASP A 21 5.52 -3.75 -5.81
CA ASP A 21 5.80 -3.75 -7.25
C ASP A 21 4.91 -4.77 -7.99
N GLN A 22 4.69 -5.95 -7.40
CA GLN A 22 3.72 -6.92 -7.93
C GLN A 22 2.30 -6.35 -7.97
N LEU A 23 1.85 -5.62 -6.95
CA LEU A 23 0.55 -4.96 -6.97
C LEU A 23 0.45 -3.95 -8.12
N LYS A 24 1.47 -3.10 -8.31
CA LYS A 24 1.49 -2.13 -9.41
C LYS A 24 1.34 -2.82 -10.76
N GLN A 25 2.06 -3.92 -10.97
CA GLN A 25 1.96 -4.72 -12.21
C GLN A 25 0.55 -5.29 -12.41
N LEU A 26 -0.06 -5.84 -11.37
CA LEU A 26 -1.42 -6.38 -11.45
C LEU A 26 -2.46 -5.31 -11.77
N VAL A 27 -2.34 -4.13 -11.15
CA VAL A 27 -3.20 -2.98 -11.45
C VAL A 27 -3.02 -2.57 -12.92
N LEU A 28 -1.78 -2.44 -13.39
CA LEU A 28 -1.47 -2.15 -14.80
C LEU A 28 -2.09 -3.16 -15.75
N GLU A 29 -1.95 -4.45 -15.47
CA GLU A 29 -2.50 -5.52 -16.29
C GLU A 29 -4.03 -5.45 -16.34
N ALA A 30 -4.69 -5.23 -15.21
CA ALA A 30 -6.15 -5.09 -15.15
C ALA A 30 -6.64 -3.92 -16.01
N PHE A 31 -6.05 -2.73 -15.85
CA PHE A 31 -6.40 -1.57 -16.68
C PHE A 31 -6.12 -1.80 -18.17
N THR A 32 -4.99 -2.45 -18.50
CA THR A 32 -4.61 -2.76 -19.89
C THR A 32 -5.61 -3.73 -20.54
N LYS A 33 -6.08 -4.74 -19.81
CA LYS A 33 -7.11 -5.66 -20.30
C LYS A 33 -8.43 -4.94 -20.53
N VAL A 34 -8.89 -4.12 -19.60
CA VAL A 34 -10.13 -3.33 -19.75
C VAL A 34 -10.03 -2.41 -20.96
N LEU A 35 -8.88 -1.75 -21.16
CA LEU A 35 -8.61 -0.93 -22.33
C LEU A 35 -8.67 -1.75 -23.63
N THR A 36 -8.04 -2.92 -23.66
CA THR A 36 -8.03 -3.82 -24.84
C THR A 36 -9.44 -4.25 -25.21
N ILE A 37 -10.27 -4.57 -24.22
CA ILE A 37 -11.68 -4.92 -24.43
C ILE A 37 -12.45 -3.72 -25.00
N ALA A 38 -12.28 -2.52 -24.42
CA ALA A 38 -12.95 -1.31 -24.92
C ALA A 38 -12.56 -0.97 -26.37
N LEU A 39 -11.28 -1.13 -26.73
CA LEU A 39 -10.78 -0.88 -28.08
C LEU A 39 -11.24 -1.95 -29.10
N ALA A 40 -11.28 -3.22 -28.71
CA ALA A 40 -11.80 -4.30 -29.56
C ALA A 40 -13.28 -4.08 -29.90
N THR A 41 -14.07 -3.64 -28.92
CA THR A 41 -15.50 -3.33 -29.09
C THR A 41 -15.71 -2.11 -30.00
N ALA A 42 -14.74 -1.19 -30.06
CA ALA A 42 -14.76 -0.04 -30.98
C ALA A 42 -14.28 -0.37 -32.40
N GLY A 43 -13.62 -1.53 -32.59
CA GLY A 43 -12.84 -1.89 -33.77
C GLY A 43 -13.45 -2.91 -34.72
N ASP A 44 -14.65 -3.44 -34.48
CA ASP A 44 -15.31 -4.38 -35.40
C ASP A 44 -15.71 -3.68 -36.71
N ALA A 45 -14.76 -3.63 -37.64
CA ALA A 45 -14.74 -2.75 -38.81
C ALA A 45 -15.28 -3.38 -40.11
N ASN A 46 -15.83 -4.60 -40.09
CA ASN A 46 -16.21 -5.32 -41.31
C ASN A 46 -17.71 -5.39 -41.62
N ALA A 47 -18.57 -4.63 -40.93
CA ALA A 47 -19.99 -4.53 -41.28
C ALA A 47 -20.25 -3.32 -42.21
N PRO A 48 -20.76 -3.49 -43.44
CA PRO A 48 -20.83 -2.43 -44.47
C PRO A 48 -21.88 -1.31 -44.28
N THR A 49 -22.45 -1.11 -43.10
CA THR A 49 -23.51 -0.11 -42.90
C THR A 49 -23.11 0.92 -41.84
N ALA A 50 -22.50 2.02 -42.29
CA ALA A 50 -22.23 3.18 -41.47
C ALA A 50 -23.54 3.97 -41.22
N SER A 51 -24.27 3.60 -40.16
CA SER A 51 -25.27 4.48 -39.54
C SER A 51 -24.59 5.50 -38.61
N THR A 52 -25.24 6.62 -38.38
CA THR A 52 -24.82 7.68 -37.46
C THR A 52 -24.55 7.14 -36.04
N ASP A 53 -25.28 6.11 -35.63
CA ASP A 53 -25.18 5.44 -34.31
C ASP A 53 -23.82 4.77 -34.07
N ASN A 54 -23.23 4.14 -35.09
CA ASN A 54 -21.90 3.52 -35.01
C ASN A 54 -20.79 4.55 -34.80
N THR A 55 -21.02 5.81 -35.16
CA THR A 55 -20.03 6.89 -35.02
C THR A 55 -20.01 7.42 -33.60
N THR A 56 -21.18 7.63 -33.00
CA THR A 56 -21.36 8.04 -31.60
C THR A 56 -20.83 6.98 -30.62
N GLN A 57 -21.07 5.70 -30.90
CA GLN A 57 -20.55 4.58 -30.09
C GLN A 57 -19.01 4.53 -30.13
N ARG A 58 -18.39 4.72 -31.29
CA ARG A 58 -16.92 4.77 -31.40
C ARG A 58 -16.33 5.97 -30.67
N SER A 59 -16.99 7.13 -30.69
CA SER A 59 -16.54 8.28 -29.88
C SER A 59 -16.66 8.00 -28.38
N ALA A 60 -17.76 7.40 -27.92
CA ALA A 60 -17.96 7.07 -26.52
C ALA A 60 -16.92 6.04 -26.02
N MET A 61 -16.64 5.00 -26.80
CA MET A 61 -15.61 4.00 -26.45
C MET A 61 -14.19 4.58 -26.47
N ARG A 62 -13.89 5.54 -27.37
CA ARG A 62 -12.61 6.26 -27.35
C ARG A 62 -12.47 7.17 -26.13
N ILE A 63 -13.55 7.83 -25.73
CA ILE A 63 -13.58 8.64 -24.49
C ILE A 63 -13.36 7.73 -23.29
N LEU A 64 -14.07 6.60 -23.19
CA LEU A 64 -13.87 5.61 -22.13
C LEU A 64 -12.41 5.10 -22.10
N ALA A 65 -11.83 4.78 -23.25
CA ALA A 65 -10.43 4.35 -23.36
C ALA A 65 -9.44 5.41 -22.88
N ALA A 66 -9.63 6.68 -23.26
CA ALA A 66 -8.80 7.79 -22.79
C ALA A 66 -8.95 8.01 -21.28
N THR A 67 -10.17 7.92 -20.76
CA THR A 67 -10.46 8.04 -19.34
C THR A 67 -9.85 6.88 -18.54
N LEU A 68 -9.92 5.65 -19.04
CA LEU A 68 -9.28 4.47 -18.44
C LEU A 68 -7.76 4.62 -18.37
N LEU A 69 -7.13 5.10 -19.44
CA LEU A 69 -5.69 5.36 -19.48
C LEU A 69 -5.28 6.41 -18.45
N HIS A 70 -6.03 7.51 -18.37
CA HIS A 70 -5.76 8.57 -17.41
C HIS A 70 -5.93 8.08 -15.96
N ARG A 71 -6.95 7.27 -15.68
CA ARG A 71 -7.19 6.69 -14.36
C ARG A 71 -6.10 5.69 -13.97
N ALA A 72 -5.64 4.86 -14.92
CA ALA A 72 -4.52 3.96 -14.68
C ALA A 72 -3.26 4.75 -14.26
N ASP A 73 -2.96 5.85 -14.95
CA ASP A 73 -1.86 6.75 -14.61
C ASP A 73 -2.01 7.36 -13.21
N ILE A 74 -3.22 7.84 -12.85
CA ILE A 74 -3.50 8.34 -11.49
C ILE A 74 -3.29 7.27 -10.43
N VAL A 75 -3.78 6.04 -10.65
CA VAL A 75 -3.59 4.94 -9.69
C VAL A 75 -2.12 4.62 -9.52
N LEU A 76 -1.37 4.51 -10.62
CA LEU A 76 0.05 4.18 -10.58
C LEU A 76 0.86 5.26 -9.87
N HIS A 77 0.64 6.51 -10.22
CA HIS A 77 1.30 7.63 -9.57
C HIS A 77 0.95 7.71 -8.08
N GLY A 78 -0.31 7.45 -7.73
CA GLY A 78 -0.75 7.37 -6.34
C GLY A 78 -0.09 6.24 -5.56
N LEU A 79 0.06 5.05 -6.16
CA LEU A 79 0.77 3.91 -5.57
C LEU A 79 2.26 4.18 -5.40
N GLU A 80 2.92 4.75 -6.41
CA GLU A 80 4.32 5.19 -6.34
C GLU A 80 4.53 6.19 -5.20
N LYS A 81 3.69 7.22 -5.12
CA LYS A 81 3.77 8.20 -4.05
C LYS A 81 3.54 7.59 -2.66
N ALA A 82 2.60 6.66 -2.53
CA ALA A 82 2.34 5.97 -1.28
C ALA A 82 3.55 5.12 -0.85
N GLN A 83 4.18 4.42 -1.81
CA GLN A 83 5.39 3.65 -1.62
C GLN A 83 6.56 4.54 -1.21
N ASP A 84 6.86 5.58 -1.98
CA ASP A 84 7.96 6.50 -1.71
C ASP A 84 7.83 7.13 -0.33
N THR A 85 6.63 7.60 0.02
CA THR A 85 6.36 8.16 1.35
C THR A 85 6.61 7.14 2.44
N PHE A 86 6.16 5.90 2.26
CA PHE A 86 6.32 4.84 3.25
C PHE A 86 7.80 4.50 3.49
N PHE A 87 8.56 4.23 2.44
CA PHE A 87 9.98 3.85 2.57
C PHE A 87 10.84 5.03 3.05
N SER A 88 10.72 6.20 2.40
CA SER A 88 11.58 7.36 2.71
C SER A 88 11.35 7.96 4.08
N SER A 89 10.09 7.97 4.57
CA SER A 89 9.75 8.64 5.83
C SER A 89 9.41 7.66 6.95
N SER A 90 8.45 6.78 6.71
CA SER A 90 7.82 6.00 7.79
C SER A 90 8.72 4.85 8.22
N LEU A 91 9.24 4.10 7.25
CA LEU A 91 10.13 2.97 7.49
C LEU A 91 11.51 3.45 7.97
N SER A 92 12.05 4.52 7.38
CA SER A 92 13.28 5.17 7.86
C SER A 92 13.18 5.68 9.31
N SER A 93 12.05 6.30 9.67
CA SER A 93 11.78 6.72 11.05
C SER A 93 11.70 5.51 11.99
N LEU A 94 11.02 4.44 11.59
CA LEU A 94 10.92 3.21 12.39
C LEU A 94 12.30 2.57 12.58
N HIS A 95 13.10 2.47 11.52
CA HIS A 95 14.47 1.99 11.61
C HIS A 95 15.27 2.79 12.65
N THR A 96 15.14 4.12 12.63
CA THR A 96 15.77 4.99 13.63
C THR A 96 15.24 4.72 15.04
N ASP A 97 13.93 4.61 15.24
CA ASP A 97 13.34 4.34 16.55
C ASP A 97 13.74 2.97 17.13
N ILE A 98 13.95 1.97 16.26
CA ILE A 98 14.34 0.61 16.66
C ILE A 98 15.83 0.55 17.02
N PHE A 99 16.70 1.09 16.16
CA PHE A 99 18.16 0.84 16.24
C PHE A 99 18.96 2.00 16.85
N SER A 100 18.37 3.17 17.02
CA SER A 100 19.03 4.30 17.64
C SER A 100 19.11 4.14 19.16
N SER A 101 20.22 4.58 19.74
CA SER A 101 20.41 4.66 21.19
C SER A 101 19.95 6.00 21.77
N VAL A 102 19.39 6.90 20.95
CA VAL A 102 18.93 8.22 21.39
C VAL A 102 17.75 8.07 22.36
N ARG A 103 17.67 8.98 23.34
CA ARG A 103 16.63 8.99 24.40
C ARG A 103 15.19 8.90 23.88
N THR A 104 14.89 9.42 22.69
CA THR A 104 13.56 9.40 22.07
C THR A 104 13.24 8.10 21.32
N ALA A 105 14.24 7.28 21.02
CA ALA A 105 14.08 5.96 20.41
C ALA A 105 13.50 4.97 21.42
N PHE A 106 13.05 3.79 20.98
CA PHE A 106 12.38 2.83 21.85
C PHE A 106 13.23 2.42 23.05
N ILE A 107 14.50 2.08 22.80
CA ILE A 107 15.40 1.69 23.89
C ILE A 107 15.64 2.85 24.87
N GLY A 108 15.73 4.09 24.36
CA GLY A 108 15.88 5.29 25.17
C GLY A 108 14.68 5.52 26.09
N LYS A 109 13.47 5.45 25.54
CA LYS A 109 12.21 5.56 26.29
C LYS A 109 12.08 4.48 27.36
N LEU A 110 12.40 3.23 27.02
CA LEU A 110 12.31 2.11 27.94
C LEU A 110 13.38 2.13 29.05
N MET A 111 14.47 2.84 28.83
CA MET A 111 15.57 3.03 29.78
C MET A 111 15.40 4.27 30.66
N GLU A 112 14.46 5.17 30.36
CA GLU A 112 14.29 6.47 31.02
C GLU A 112 14.21 6.37 32.55
N THR A 113 13.42 5.42 33.06
CA THR A 113 13.30 5.19 34.51
C THR A 113 14.59 4.70 35.15
N THR A 114 15.37 3.90 34.41
CA THR A 114 16.68 3.40 34.87
C THR A 114 17.71 4.51 34.87
N TYR A 115 17.71 5.37 33.84
CA TYR A 115 18.56 6.56 33.82
C TYR A 115 18.22 7.52 34.96
N HIS A 116 16.93 7.72 35.24
CA HIS A 116 16.52 8.55 36.37
C HIS A 116 16.98 7.96 37.70
N ALA A 117 16.77 6.66 37.94
CA ALA A 117 17.24 5.98 39.15
C ALA A 117 18.77 6.07 39.31
N ALA A 118 19.53 5.85 38.23
CA ALA A 118 20.98 6.01 38.25
C ALA A 118 21.40 7.44 38.57
N ASN A 119 20.70 8.45 38.06
CA ASN A 119 21.01 9.86 38.36
C ASN A 119 20.76 10.24 39.83
N MET A 120 19.93 9.48 40.55
CA MET A 120 19.63 9.67 41.97
C MET A 120 20.63 8.97 42.91
N GLU A 121 21.65 8.28 42.36
CA GLU A 121 22.68 7.61 43.15
C GLU A 121 23.80 8.57 43.58
N TYR A 122 24.03 8.67 44.90
CA TYR A 122 25.05 9.55 45.49
C TYR A 122 25.92 8.85 46.55
N GLY A 123 26.99 9.51 46.97
CA GLY A 123 27.90 9.01 48.00
C GLY A 123 28.94 7.98 47.52
N ALA A 124 29.70 7.42 48.46
CA ALA A 124 30.73 6.43 48.15
C ALA A 124 30.13 5.19 47.46
N GLY A 125 30.78 4.74 46.38
CA GLY A 125 30.32 3.59 45.58
C GLY A 125 29.17 3.87 44.60
N SER A 126 28.72 5.13 44.45
CA SER A 126 27.63 5.49 43.53
C SER A 126 27.93 5.16 42.07
N ASP A 127 29.19 5.29 41.63
CA ASP A 127 29.59 4.90 40.27
C ASP A 127 29.29 3.43 39.97
N ARG A 128 29.66 2.54 40.91
CA ARG A 128 29.40 1.10 40.75
C ARG A 128 27.90 0.84 40.70
N ARG A 129 27.11 1.39 41.63
CA ARG A 129 25.65 1.19 41.68
C ARG A 129 24.95 1.71 40.42
N ARG A 130 25.37 2.86 39.87
CA ARG A 130 24.86 3.38 38.60
C ARG A 130 25.11 2.42 37.44
N LYS A 131 26.33 1.89 37.34
CA LYS A 131 26.68 0.89 36.33
C LYS A 131 25.86 -0.38 36.51
N ASP A 132 25.73 -0.88 37.74
CA ASP A 132 24.94 -2.07 38.05
C ASP A 132 23.46 -1.90 37.64
N LEU A 133 22.86 -0.73 37.88
CA LEU A 133 21.49 -0.41 37.43
C LEU A 133 21.36 -0.44 35.90
N ILE A 134 22.25 0.26 35.20
CA ILE A 134 22.21 0.36 33.73
C ILE A 134 22.49 -1.00 33.10
N THR A 135 23.57 -1.66 33.49
CA THR A 135 23.96 -2.97 32.96
C THR A 135 22.93 -4.05 33.30
N GLY A 136 22.37 -4.02 34.51
CA GLY A 136 21.30 -4.92 34.93
C GLY A 136 20.05 -4.76 34.07
N ARG A 137 19.64 -3.52 33.77
CA ARG A 137 18.49 -3.26 32.90
C ARG A 137 18.75 -3.67 31.45
N ILE A 138 19.90 -3.30 30.88
CA ILE A 138 20.28 -3.64 29.50
C ILE A 138 20.34 -5.16 29.32
N SER A 139 20.82 -5.88 30.32
CA SER A 139 20.88 -7.36 30.27
C SER A 139 19.53 -8.02 30.56
N SER A 140 18.50 -7.25 30.91
CA SER A 140 17.21 -7.82 31.29
C SER A 140 16.41 -8.26 30.06
N ARG A 141 15.95 -9.51 30.07
CA ARG A 141 15.06 -10.04 29.02
C ARG A 141 13.78 -9.22 28.86
N SER A 142 13.28 -8.64 29.96
CA SER A 142 12.10 -7.79 29.94
C SER A 142 12.27 -6.55 29.07
N LEU A 143 13.46 -5.92 29.06
CA LEU A 143 13.74 -4.76 28.21
C LEU A 143 13.65 -5.13 26.73
N PHE A 144 14.30 -6.22 26.33
CA PHE A 144 14.26 -6.70 24.95
C PHE A 144 12.84 -7.12 24.51
N ASN A 145 12.07 -7.75 25.40
CA ASN A 145 10.68 -8.11 25.10
C ASN A 145 9.81 -6.86 24.88
N SER A 146 9.95 -5.84 25.73
CA SER A 146 9.25 -4.55 25.54
C SER A 146 9.68 -3.85 24.26
N HIS A 147 10.98 -3.77 23.99
CA HIS A 147 11.51 -3.18 22.75
C HIS A 147 10.97 -3.88 21.50
N ARG A 148 10.96 -5.22 21.50
CA ARG A 148 10.36 -6.01 20.42
C ARG A 148 8.86 -5.73 20.26
N GLN A 149 8.14 -5.62 21.37
CA GLN A 149 6.70 -5.34 21.33
C GLN A 149 6.40 -3.95 20.76
N ASP A 150 7.12 -2.93 21.19
CA ASP A 150 6.95 -1.55 20.69
C ASP A 150 7.28 -1.46 19.19
N SER A 151 8.34 -2.16 18.77
CA SER A 151 8.74 -2.27 17.36
C SER A 151 7.66 -2.94 16.52
N LYS A 152 7.11 -4.05 17.03
CA LYS A 152 6.04 -4.82 16.39
C LYS A 152 4.76 -3.98 16.23
N GLU A 153 4.38 -3.28 17.28
CA GLU A 153 3.16 -2.45 17.29
C GLU A 153 3.30 -1.28 16.32
N ARG A 154 4.43 -0.57 16.35
CA ARG A 154 4.66 0.55 15.43
C ARG A 154 4.68 0.09 13.99
N PHE A 155 5.29 -1.07 13.71
CA PHE A 155 5.28 -1.66 12.39
C PHE A 155 3.86 -1.97 11.89
N ARG A 156 3.01 -2.61 12.73
CA ARG A 156 1.60 -2.87 12.39
C ARG A 156 0.86 -1.61 12.01
N GLN A 157 1.05 -0.56 12.80
CA GLN A 157 0.41 0.72 12.54
C GLN A 157 0.82 1.29 11.18
N LEU A 158 2.13 1.34 10.90
CA LEU A 158 2.63 1.85 9.62
C LEU A 158 2.11 1.04 8.44
N ALA A 159 2.08 -0.28 8.58
CA ALA A 159 1.63 -1.14 7.50
C ALA A 159 0.11 -1.05 7.27
N ALA A 160 -0.68 -0.85 8.33
CA ALA A 160 -2.11 -0.52 8.20
C ALA A 160 -2.31 0.85 7.53
N GLU A 161 -1.52 1.86 7.86
CA GLU A 161 -1.54 3.18 7.21
C GLU A 161 -1.22 3.08 5.71
N LEU A 162 -0.22 2.28 5.33
CA LEU A 162 0.12 2.00 3.94
C LEU A 162 -1.04 1.31 3.22
N GLN A 163 -1.62 0.26 3.82
CA GLN A 163 -2.77 -0.44 3.26
C GLN A 163 -3.96 0.51 3.03
N VAL A 164 -4.25 1.39 3.99
CA VAL A 164 -5.33 2.39 3.84
C VAL A 164 -5.06 3.31 2.67
N LYS A 165 -3.82 3.82 2.51
CA LYS A 165 -3.45 4.70 1.38
C LYS A 165 -3.57 3.99 0.04
N VAL A 166 -3.01 2.78 -0.08
CA VAL A 166 -3.10 1.95 -1.29
C VAL A 166 -4.56 1.69 -1.65
N ARG A 167 -5.35 1.28 -0.65
CA ARG A 167 -6.79 1.02 -0.83
C ARG A 167 -7.51 2.28 -1.29
N GLN A 168 -7.25 3.42 -0.66
CA GLN A 168 -7.89 4.68 -1.01
C GLN A 168 -7.61 5.08 -2.47
N VAL A 169 -6.36 5.00 -2.92
CA VAL A 169 -5.99 5.32 -4.31
C VAL A 169 -6.70 4.41 -5.31
N VAL A 170 -6.71 3.10 -5.06
CA VAL A 170 -7.32 2.12 -5.97
C VAL A 170 -8.84 2.25 -5.98
N TYR A 171 -9.50 2.22 -4.82
CA TYR A 171 -10.96 2.22 -4.72
C TYR A 171 -11.58 3.51 -5.24
N GLN A 172 -10.97 4.68 -4.99
CA GLN A 172 -11.48 5.94 -5.53
C GLN A 172 -11.55 5.92 -7.06
N GLN A 173 -10.55 5.33 -7.72
CA GLN A 173 -10.51 5.29 -9.19
C GLN A 173 -11.44 4.21 -9.76
N VAL A 174 -11.60 3.09 -9.04
CA VAL A 174 -12.58 2.04 -9.39
C VAL A 174 -14.03 2.56 -9.25
N GLU A 175 -14.40 3.19 -8.13
CA GLU A 175 -15.75 3.76 -7.94
C GLU A 175 -16.09 4.79 -9.02
N LEU A 176 -15.13 5.68 -9.31
CA LEU A 176 -15.32 6.65 -10.37
C LEU A 176 -15.44 5.96 -11.75
N LEU A 177 -14.82 4.80 -11.97
CA LEU A 177 -14.91 4.06 -13.23
C LEU A 177 -16.28 3.38 -13.35
N GLU A 178 -16.76 2.79 -12.26
CA GLU A 178 -18.12 2.27 -12.17
C GLU A 178 -19.15 3.38 -12.45
N ALA A 179 -18.95 4.58 -11.91
CA ALA A 179 -19.80 5.75 -12.17
C ALA A 179 -19.77 6.20 -13.65
N ASP A 180 -18.60 6.19 -14.30
CA ASP A 180 -18.48 6.52 -15.72
C ASP A 180 -19.19 5.47 -16.61
N LEU A 181 -18.99 4.18 -16.31
CA LEU A 181 -19.66 3.08 -17.01
C LEU A 181 -21.18 3.15 -16.80
N GLN A 182 -21.61 3.55 -15.61
CA GLN A 182 -22.99 3.76 -15.23
C GLN A 182 -23.62 4.96 -15.95
N THR A 183 -22.86 6.03 -16.15
CA THR A 183 -23.29 7.19 -16.95
C THR A 183 -23.41 6.82 -18.43
N LEU A 184 -22.41 6.12 -18.98
CA LEU A 184 -22.48 5.56 -20.33
C LEU A 184 -23.66 4.60 -20.50
N ARG A 185 -24.07 3.88 -19.43
CA ARG A 185 -25.29 3.07 -19.41
C ARG A 185 -26.52 3.94 -19.51
N ASP A 186 -26.67 4.96 -18.67
CA ASP A 186 -27.91 5.75 -18.62
C ASP A 186 -28.08 6.65 -19.86
N GLU A 187 -26.98 7.17 -20.42
CA GLU A 187 -26.97 7.94 -21.67
C GLU A 187 -27.22 7.07 -22.91
N ASN A 188 -26.71 5.82 -22.95
CA ASN A 188 -26.95 4.89 -24.08
C ASN A 188 -28.16 3.96 -23.90
N ALA A 189 -28.69 3.75 -22.69
CA ALA A 189 -29.92 2.98 -22.45
C ALA A 189 -31.16 3.70 -22.98
N VAL A 190 -31.09 5.02 -23.17
CA VAL A 190 -32.09 5.79 -23.92
C VAL A 190 -32.03 5.46 -25.43
N LEU A 191 -30.98 4.79 -25.92
CA LEU A 191 -30.76 4.50 -27.34
C LEU A 191 -30.67 3.00 -27.71
N ASP A 192 -30.23 2.07 -26.84
CA ASP A 192 -30.08 0.63 -27.19
C ASP A 192 -30.15 -0.29 -25.94
N SER A 193 -31.31 -0.88 -25.65
CA SER A 193 -31.58 -1.67 -24.42
C SER A 193 -30.83 -3.01 -24.24
N GLU A 194 -29.90 -3.43 -25.12
CA GLU A 194 -29.32 -4.80 -25.06
C GLU A 194 -27.83 -4.94 -25.37
N ARG A 195 -27.07 -3.88 -25.63
CA ARG A 195 -25.72 -4.06 -26.22
C ARG A 195 -24.59 -4.32 -25.21
N ASP A 196 -24.28 -5.61 -25.10
CA ASP A 196 -23.08 -6.29 -24.56
C ASP A 196 -22.97 -6.55 -23.03
N PRO A 197 -23.72 -7.54 -22.51
CA PRO A 197 -23.54 -8.08 -21.15
C PRO A 197 -22.16 -8.73 -20.92
N GLU A 198 -21.47 -9.21 -21.97
CA GLU A 198 -20.18 -9.88 -21.84
C GLU A 198 -19.03 -8.90 -21.62
N PHE A 199 -19.08 -7.71 -22.24
CA PHE A 199 -18.20 -6.60 -21.89
C PHE A 199 -18.26 -6.32 -20.39
N ARG A 200 -19.47 -6.18 -19.85
CA ARG A 200 -19.71 -5.86 -18.44
C ARG A 200 -19.15 -6.93 -17.50
N ARG A 201 -19.46 -8.20 -17.76
CA ARG A 201 -18.97 -9.32 -16.95
C ARG A 201 -17.44 -9.39 -16.91
N ARG A 202 -16.78 -9.04 -18.02
CA ARG A 202 -15.31 -9.02 -18.10
C ARG A 202 -14.71 -7.86 -17.30
N VAL A 203 -15.31 -6.67 -17.35
CA VAL A 203 -14.84 -5.52 -16.56
C VAL A 203 -15.01 -5.76 -15.06
N GLU A 204 -16.18 -6.24 -14.63
CA GLU A 204 -16.44 -6.55 -13.21
C GLU A 204 -15.48 -7.60 -12.66
N LEU A 205 -15.11 -8.60 -13.48
CA LEU A 205 -14.18 -9.65 -13.08
C LEU A 205 -12.77 -9.11 -12.83
N GLU A 206 -12.26 -8.25 -13.71
CA GLU A 206 -10.94 -7.62 -13.52
C GLU A 206 -10.92 -6.65 -12.33
N ILE A 207 -11.99 -5.89 -12.11
CA ILE A 207 -12.15 -5.06 -10.89
C ILE A 207 -12.12 -5.93 -9.63
N GLY A 208 -12.83 -7.06 -9.64
CA GLY A 208 -12.83 -8.02 -8.53
C GLY A 208 -11.45 -8.60 -8.22
N LEU A 209 -10.64 -8.89 -9.25
CA LEU A 209 -9.26 -9.37 -9.08
C LEU A 209 -8.37 -8.31 -8.41
N VAL A 210 -8.46 -7.05 -8.83
CA VAL A 210 -7.70 -5.94 -8.24
C VAL A 210 -8.07 -5.77 -6.76
N ASN A 211 -9.37 -5.80 -6.43
CA ASN A 211 -9.83 -5.69 -5.05
C ASN A 211 -9.33 -6.86 -4.18
N GLY A 212 -9.39 -8.09 -4.69
CA GLY A 212 -8.91 -9.27 -3.97
C GLY A 212 -7.40 -9.24 -3.66
N GLU A 213 -6.60 -8.65 -4.53
CA GLU A 213 -5.15 -8.52 -4.32
C GLU A 213 -4.79 -7.40 -3.35
N VAL A 214 -5.53 -6.28 -3.37
CA VAL A 214 -5.43 -5.25 -2.31
C VAL A 214 -5.73 -5.84 -0.93
N GLU A 215 -6.72 -6.72 -0.84
CA GLU A 215 -7.02 -7.47 0.40
C GLU A 215 -5.93 -8.48 0.78
N ARG A 216 -5.30 -9.11 -0.22
CA ARG A 216 -4.17 -10.04 0.00
C ARG A 216 -2.94 -9.33 0.56
N LEU A 217 -2.68 -8.10 0.13
CA LEU A 217 -1.60 -7.25 0.67
C LEU A 217 -1.78 -7.01 2.18
N GLY A 218 -3.01 -6.74 2.62
CA GLY A 218 -3.33 -6.66 4.05
C GLY A 218 -3.01 -7.94 4.84
N ARG A 219 -3.17 -9.12 4.21
CA ARG A 219 -2.84 -10.41 4.81
C ARG A 219 -1.34 -10.69 4.85
N VAL A 220 -0.58 -10.28 3.83
CA VAL A 220 0.90 -10.40 3.82
C VAL A 220 1.51 -9.50 4.89
N VAL A 221 1.03 -8.26 4.97
CA VAL A 221 1.36 -7.32 6.05
C VAL A 221 1.06 -7.92 7.42
N GLY A 222 -0.06 -8.63 7.59
CA GLY A 222 -0.40 -9.32 8.84
C GLY A 222 0.44 -10.56 9.15
N ARG A 223 1.03 -11.22 8.14
CA ARG A 223 1.80 -12.47 8.29
C ARG A 223 3.24 -12.26 8.74
N VAL A 224 3.82 -11.10 8.43
CA VAL A 224 5.19 -10.75 8.82
C VAL A 224 5.27 -10.38 10.32
N VAL A 225 4.13 -10.35 11.02
CA VAL A 225 3.99 -9.78 12.36
C VAL A 225 3.55 -10.76 13.45
#